data_AF-A0A7Y0XBX3-F1
#
_entry.id   AF-A0A7Y0XBX3-F1
#
_cell.length_a   1.000
_cell.length_b   1.000
_cell.length_c   1.000
_cell.angle_alpha   90.00
_cell.angle_beta   90.00
_cell.angle_gamma   90.00
#
_symmetry.space_group_name_H-M   'P 1'
#
loop_
_entity.id
_entity.type
_entity.pdbx_description
1 polymer ?
#
loop_
_entity_poly.entity_id
_entity_poly.type
_entity_poly.pdbx_seq_one_letter_code
_entity_poly.pdbx_strand_id
1 'polypeptide(L)'
;LLALKRGSGPKGLSSMAESMPFSGGTLVRPLLTIKRKSIEDAATKLGLEWVEDESNQDTRYDRNFLRHCVIPELSGRWPSIHQAV
;
A
#
# COMPACT_ATOMS: atom_id res chain seq x y z
N LEU A 1 -3.83 5.59 -6.29
CA LEU A 1 -3.00 6.62 -6.96
C LEU A 1 -2.21 6.12 -8.18
N LEU A 2 -1.48 5.00 -8.14
CA LEU A 2 -0.73 4.52 -9.33
C LEU A 2 -1.63 4.27 -10.56
N ALA A 3 -2.76 3.59 -10.36
CA ALA A 3 -3.75 3.35 -11.43
C ALA A 3 -4.35 4.66 -11.95
N LEU A 4 -4.59 5.63 -11.04
CA LEU A 4 -5.08 6.96 -11.38
C LEU A 4 -4.08 7.72 -12.26
N LYS A 5 -2.78 7.74 -11.90
CA LYS A 5 -1.70 8.34 -12.72
C LYS A 5 -1.70 7.78 -14.15
N ARG A 6 -1.99 6.48 -14.31
CA ARG A 6 -2.02 5.81 -15.61
C ARG A 6 -3.32 6.02 -16.41
N GLY A 7 -4.28 6.80 -15.90
CA GLY A 7 -5.57 7.00 -16.56
C GLY A 7 -6.45 5.76 -16.59
N SER A 8 -6.34 4.89 -15.57
CA SER A 8 -7.14 3.65 -15.53
C SER A 8 -8.63 3.95 -15.36
N GLY A 9 -9.48 3.19 -16.03
CA GLY A 9 -10.94 3.24 -15.84
C GLY A 9 -11.40 2.67 -14.49
N PRO A 10 -12.72 2.64 -14.20
CA PRO A 10 -13.27 2.26 -12.90
C PRO A 10 -12.76 0.92 -12.35
N LYS A 11 -12.62 -0.09 -13.22
CA LYS A 11 -12.06 -1.40 -12.84
C LYS A 11 -10.59 -1.35 -12.43
N GLY A 12 -9.79 -0.43 -12.97
CA GLY A 12 -8.41 -0.24 -12.53
C GLY A 12 -8.31 0.65 -11.28
N LEU A 13 -9.31 1.50 -11.05
CA LEU A 13 -9.42 2.33 -9.86
C LEU A 13 -9.95 1.57 -8.64
N SER A 14 -10.59 0.40 -8.82
CA SER A 14 -11.04 -0.46 -7.71
C SER A 14 -9.89 -1.08 -6.88
N SER A 15 -8.64 -0.70 -7.16
CA SER A 15 -7.45 -1.10 -6.41
C SER A 15 -7.20 -2.62 -6.40
N MET A 16 -6.75 -3.17 -5.27
CA MET A 16 -6.43 -4.59 -5.11
C MET A 16 -7.62 -5.33 -4.53
N ALA A 17 -7.97 -6.49 -5.10
CA ALA A 17 -8.94 -7.40 -4.49
C ALA A 17 -8.31 -8.15 -3.31
N GLU A 18 -9.11 -8.47 -2.30
CA GLU A 18 -8.68 -9.28 -1.14
C GLU A 18 -8.26 -10.69 -1.57
N SER A 19 -9.00 -11.30 -2.50
CA SER A 19 -8.66 -12.58 -3.12
C SER A 19 -8.93 -12.55 -4.63
N MET A 20 -8.15 -13.31 -5.40
CA MET A 20 -8.36 -13.44 -6.84
C MET A 20 -7.76 -14.75 -7.38
N PRO A 21 -8.31 -15.31 -8.48
CA PRO A 21 -7.67 -16.44 -9.17
C PRO A 21 -6.25 -16.08 -9.62
N PHE A 22 -5.30 -16.98 -9.41
CA PHE A 22 -3.90 -16.81 -9.78
C PHE A 22 -3.22 -18.16 -10.04
N SER A 23 -2.74 -18.37 -11.28
CA SER A 23 -1.97 -19.55 -11.68
C SER A 23 -2.57 -20.91 -11.24
N GLY A 24 -3.88 -21.09 -11.43
CA GLY A 24 -4.58 -22.32 -11.04
C GLY A 24 -4.96 -22.40 -9.55
N GLY A 25 -4.55 -21.43 -8.74
CA GLY A 25 -4.94 -21.28 -7.33
C GLY A 25 -5.61 -19.93 -7.06
N THR A 26 -5.57 -19.51 -5.79
CA THR A 26 -6.09 -18.20 -5.33
C THR A 26 -4.98 -17.41 -4.65
N LEU A 27 -4.74 -16.19 -5.11
CA LEU A 27 -3.89 -15.22 -4.43
C LEU A 27 -4.73 -14.46 -3.41
N VAL A 28 -4.39 -14.60 -2.12
CA VAL A 28 -5.08 -13.94 -1.00
C VAL A 28 -4.17 -12.87 -0.38
N ARG A 29 -4.76 -11.73 0.00
CA ARG A 29 -4.09 -10.59 0.64
C ARG A 29 -4.71 -10.33 2.02
N PRO A 30 -4.47 -11.19 3.03
CA PRO A 30 -5.18 -11.13 4.31
C PRO A 30 -4.90 -9.86 5.11
N LEU A 31 -3.78 -9.18 4.85
CA LEU A 31 -3.39 -7.94 5.53
C LEU A 31 -3.76 -6.68 4.75
N LEU A 32 -4.55 -6.78 3.67
CA LEU A 32 -4.83 -5.67 2.75
C LEU A 32 -5.52 -4.48 3.45
N THR A 33 -6.39 -4.75 4.42
CA THR A 33 -7.15 -3.73 5.17
C THR A 33 -6.43 -3.28 6.45
N ILE A 34 -5.30 -3.92 6.79
CA ILE A 34 -4.55 -3.63 8.01
C ILE A 34 -3.52 -2.54 7.74
N LYS A 35 -3.48 -1.52 8.62
CA LYS A 35 -2.49 -0.44 8.52
C LYS A 35 -1.09 -0.98 8.81
N ARG A 36 -0.09 -0.49 8.08
CA ARG A 36 1.33 -0.85 8.27
C ARG A 36 1.78 -0.72 9.73
N LYS A 37 1.44 0.39 10.40
CA LYS A 37 1.79 0.62 11.81
C LYS A 37 1.31 -0.52 12.73
N SER A 38 0.11 -1.06 12.48
CA SER A 38 -0.43 -2.16 13.27
C SER A 38 0.36 -3.47 13.07
N ILE A 39 0.91 -3.69 11.88
CA ILE A 39 1.78 -4.84 11.58
C ILE A 39 3.13 -4.66 12.30
N GLU A 40 3.72 -3.46 12.23
CA GLU A 40 4.99 -3.14 12.91
C GLU A 40 4.88 -3.25 14.44
N ASP A 41 3.79 -2.72 15.02
CA ASP A 41 3.51 -2.81 16.45
C ASP A 41 3.33 -4.28 16.89
N ALA A 42 2.64 -5.09 16.07
CA ALA A 42 2.45 -6.52 16.33
C ALA A 42 3.76 -7.30 16.23
N ALA A 43 4.57 -7.04 15.20
CA ALA A 43 5.87 -7.66 15.01
C ALA A 43 6.81 -7.36 16.19
N THR A 44 6.82 -6.12 16.66
CA THR A 44 7.58 -5.70 17.85
C THR A 44 7.11 -6.43 19.10
N LYS A 45 5.80 -6.52 19.34
CA LYS A 45 5.24 -7.23 20.51
C LYS A 45 5.54 -8.73 20.50
N LEU A 46 5.65 -9.32 19.32
CA LEU A 46 5.97 -10.73 19.13
C LEU A 46 7.49 -10.99 19.14
N GLY A 47 8.32 -9.95 19.23
CA GLY A 47 9.78 -10.08 19.18
C GLY A 47 10.30 -10.54 17.82
N LEU A 48 9.60 -10.20 16.74
CA LEU A 48 10.03 -10.53 15.39
C LEU A 48 11.09 -9.54 14.90
N GLU A 49 12.11 -10.08 14.25
CA GLU A 49 13.10 -9.31 13.50
C GLU A 49 12.82 -9.44 12.00
N TRP A 50 13.07 -8.37 11.25
CA TRP A 50 12.93 -8.36 9.80
C TRP A 50 14.03 -7.54 9.14
N VAL A 51 14.21 -7.76 7.84
CA VAL A 51 15.19 -7.03 7.02
C VAL A 51 14.51 -5.82 6.40
N GLU A 52 15.16 -4.67 6.48
CA GLU A 52 14.76 -3.47 5.76
C GLU A 52 15.47 -3.42 4.40
N ASP A 53 14.68 -3.44 3.33
CA ASP A 53 15.18 -3.30 1.97
C ASP A 53 15.43 -1.80 1.66
N GLU A 54 16.69 -1.45 1.35
CA GLU A 54 17.12 -0.08 1.05
C GLU A 54 16.33 0.54 -0.11
N SER A 55 15.90 -0.27 -1.09
CA SER A 55 15.11 0.19 -2.23
C SER A 55 13.76 0.76 -1.81
N ASN A 56 13.26 0.46 -0.61
CA ASN A 56 12.04 1.07 -0.08
C ASN A 56 12.16 2.59 0.08
N GLN A 57 13.36 3.12 0.26
CA GLN A 57 13.57 4.57 0.38
C GLN A 57 13.86 5.25 -0.96
N ASP A 58 14.02 4.48 -2.03
CA ASP A 58 14.33 5.01 -3.34
C ASP A 58 13.10 5.61 -4.02
N THR A 59 13.03 6.94 -4.05
CA THR A 59 11.94 7.70 -4.67
C THR A 59 12.00 7.75 -6.20
N ARG A 60 13.00 7.14 -6.85
CA ARG A 60 13.00 6.98 -8.32
C ARG A 60 11.86 6.07 -8.78
N TYR A 61 11.41 5.16 -7.92
CA TYR A 61 10.25 4.32 -8.20
C TYR A 61 8.95 5.05 -7.87
N ASP A 62 8.05 5.14 -8.84
CA ASP A 62 6.74 5.81 -8.72
C ASP A 62 5.97 5.45 -7.44
N ARG A 63 6.01 4.18 -7.02
CA ARG A 63 5.32 3.72 -5.82
C ARG A 63 5.89 4.36 -4.55
N ASN A 64 7.21 4.43 -4.45
CA ASN A 64 7.90 5.03 -3.31
C ASN A 64 7.78 6.55 -3.32
N PHE A 65 7.88 7.18 -4.49
CA PHE A 65 7.60 8.61 -4.63
C PHE A 65 6.20 8.96 -4.13
N LEU A 66 5.18 8.20 -4.53
CA LEU A 66 3.82 8.40 -4.03
C LEU A 66 3.74 8.23 -2.51
N ARG A 67 4.38 7.18 -1.96
CA ARG A 67 4.37 6.89 -0.52
C ARG A 67 5.05 7.98 0.30
N HIS A 68 6.19 8.48 -0.15
CA HIS A 68 7.08 9.33 0.65
C HIS A 68 6.88 10.82 0.40
N CYS A 69 6.45 11.21 -0.80
CA CYS A 69 6.35 12.62 -1.18
C CYS A 69 4.89 13.08 -1.36
N VAL A 70 4.03 12.24 -1.94
CA VAL A 70 2.67 12.69 -2.33
C VAL A 70 1.62 12.40 -1.26
N ILE A 71 1.58 11.16 -0.74
CA ILE A 71 0.60 10.75 0.26
C ILE A 71 0.69 11.58 1.56
N PRO A 72 1.89 11.92 2.09
CA PRO A 72 2.00 12.74 3.29
C PRO A 72 1.39 14.13 3.10
N GLU A 73 1.69 14.80 1.98
CA GLU A 73 1.12 16.11 1.64
C GLU A 73 -0.40 16.07 1.51
N LEU A 74 -0.91 15.04 0.82
CA LEU A 74 -2.35 14.83 0.67
C LEU A 74 -3.03 14.57 2.02
N SER A 75 -2.42 13.76 2.89
CA SER A 75 -2.98 13.43 4.20
C SER A 75 -2.92 14.62 5.17
N GLY A 76 -1.89 15.46 5.07
CA GLY A 76 -1.78 16.70 5.82
C GLY A 76 -2.84 17.71 5.43
N ARG A 77 -3.16 17.83 4.14
CA ARG A 77 -4.20 18.72 3.64
C ARG A 77 -5.61 18.17 3.85
N TRP A 78 -5.80 16.87 3.63
CA TRP A 78 -7.09 16.18 3.71
C TRP A 78 -6.96 14.90 4.55
N PRO A 79 -7.15 14.99 5.87
CA PRO A 79 -6.93 13.87 6.79
C PRO A 79 -7.74 12.61 6.47
N SER A 80 -8.93 12.75 5.87
CA SER A 80 -9.82 11.65 5.52
C SER A 80 -9.49 10.97 4.17
N ILE A 81 -8.49 11.44 3.42
CA ILE A 81 -8.21 10.94 2.06
C ILE A 81 -7.86 9.45 2.04
N HIS A 82 -7.30 8.91 3.12
CA HIS A 82 -6.97 7.49 3.28
C HIS A 82 -8.21 6.57 3.35
N GLN A 83 -9.41 7.11 3.59
CA GLN A 83 -10.67 6.35 3.60
C GLN A 83 -11.38 6.41 2.26
N ALA A 84 -11.04 7.38 1.42
CA ALA A 84 -11.70 7.66 0.15
C ALA A 84 -10.99 7.05 -1.07
N VAL A 85 -9.76 6.53 -0.89
CA VAL A 85 -8.84 6.09 -1.96
C VAL A 85 -8.36 4.67 -1.75
#